data_AF-A0A7X2N2V2-F1
#
_entry.id   AF-A0A7X2N2V2-F1
#
_cell.length_a   1.000
_cell.length_b   1.000
_cell.length_c   1.000
_cell.angle_alpha   90.00
_cell.angle_beta   90.00
_cell.angle_gamma   90.00
#
_symmetry.space_group_name_H-M   'P 1'
#
loop_
_entity.id
_entity.type
_entity.pdbx_description
1 polymer ?
#
loop_
_entity_poly.entity_id
_entity_poly.type
_entity_poly.pdbx_seq_one_letter_code
_entity_poly.pdbx_strand_id
1 'polypeptide(L)'
;MVEIAVILGVALFIGLLLILIPTRFLYKIFKPFTMYTFGIRYIRRRRDHVDTFTNFMLFFSVLFCLIYWILPFYQILYGLWLFFTFLCTFGQACKVALNEKTLAGKVVIYGVYLMFSFGIISTMGLLNNGESFRYISQFAHDVFSLKITNVYYYFTNPTFTIVVLQGFIFMIPLYCLWAQFKYMRLEETYKAQWLVTYCFKILFVCAFMFLISYFGFEGIKIVFQINTI
;
A
#
# COMPACT_ATOMS: atom_id res chain seq x y z
N MET A 1 2.37 9.13 -21.07
CA MET A 1 1.30 9.99 -20.48
C MET A 1 -0.10 9.47 -20.77
N VAL A 2 -0.47 9.21 -22.02
CA VAL A 2 -1.83 8.70 -22.36
C VAL A 2 -2.12 7.36 -21.69
N GLU A 3 -1.18 6.41 -21.72
CA GLU A 3 -1.36 5.09 -21.08
C GLU A 3 -1.56 5.19 -19.55
N ILE A 4 -0.77 6.03 -18.88
CA ILE A 4 -0.90 6.27 -17.44
C ILE A 4 -2.27 6.86 -17.10
N ALA A 5 -2.75 7.82 -17.90
CA ALA A 5 -4.07 8.40 -17.72
C ALA A 5 -5.19 7.37 -17.90
N VAL A 6 -5.05 6.46 -18.87
CA VAL A 6 -6.00 5.35 -19.07
C VAL A 6 -5.99 4.39 -17.89
N ILE A 7 -4.81 3.99 -17.38
CA ILE A 7 -4.68 3.09 -16.23
C ILE A 7 -5.36 3.69 -14.98
N LEU A 8 -5.07 4.97 -14.69
CA LEU A 8 -5.68 5.68 -13.57
C LEU A 8 -7.19 5.86 -13.77
N GLY A 9 -7.63 6.20 -14.99
CA GLY A 9 -9.05 6.33 -15.33
C GLY A 9 -9.83 5.02 -15.13
N VAL A 10 -9.26 3.89 -15.56
CA VAL A 10 -9.85 2.55 -15.36
C VAL A 10 -9.94 2.21 -13.87
N ALA A 11 -8.89 2.48 -13.09
CA ALA A 11 -8.93 2.28 -11.65
C ALA A 11 -10.04 3.10 -10.98
N LEU A 12 -10.16 4.39 -11.30
CA LEU A 12 -11.23 5.24 -10.78
C LEU A 12 -12.62 4.71 -11.16
N PHE A 13 -12.79 4.28 -12.42
CA PHE A 13 -14.05 3.76 -12.94
C PHE A 13 -14.47 2.45 -12.26
N ILE A 14 -13.56 1.50 -12.06
CA ILE A 14 -13.85 0.25 -11.33
C ILE A 14 -14.29 0.55 -9.89
N GLY A 15 -13.66 1.53 -9.23
CA GLY A 15 -14.09 1.96 -7.91
C GLY A 15 -15.52 2.51 -7.89
N LEU A 16 -15.93 3.24 -8.93
CA LEU A 16 -17.30 3.73 -9.07
C LEU A 16 -18.30 2.59 -9.25
N LEU A 17 -17.96 1.57 -10.04
CA LEU A 17 -18.79 0.36 -10.17
C LEU A 17 -18.93 -0.37 -8.84
N LEU A 18 -17.86 -0.41 -8.04
CA LEU A 18 -17.85 -1.07 -6.74
C LEU A 18 -18.79 -0.38 -5.72
N ILE A 19 -18.99 0.94 -5.83
CA ILE A 19 -19.97 1.68 -5.01
C ILE A 19 -21.43 1.30 -5.34
N LEU A 20 -21.71 0.83 -6.55
CA LEU A 20 -23.05 0.40 -6.97
C LEU A 20 -23.47 -0.92 -6.30
N ILE A 21 -22.50 -1.72 -5.85
CA ILE A 21 -22.76 -3.01 -5.21
C ILE A 21 -23.33 -2.80 -3.80
N PRO A 22 -24.42 -3.49 -3.42
CA PRO A 22 -24.96 -3.41 -2.07
C PRO A 22 -23.93 -3.82 -1.00
N THR A 23 -23.75 -2.98 0.03
CA THR A 23 -22.78 -3.21 1.12
C THR A 23 -23.01 -4.54 1.85
N ARG A 24 -24.28 -4.95 2.01
CA ARG A 24 -24.66 -6.26 2.57
C ARG A 24 -24.11 -7.43 1.77
N PHE A 25 -24.08 -7.30 0.44
CA PHE A 25 -23.54 -8.35 -0.43
C PHE A 25 -22.01 -8.40 -0.32
N LEU A 26 -21.34 -7.25 -0.38
CA LEU A 26 -19.89 -7.16 -0.17
C LEU A 26 -19.49 -7.74 1.19
N TYR A 27 -20.15 -7.36 2.27
CA TYR A 27 -19.85 -7.89 3.60
C TYR A 27 -20.00 -9.42 3.68
N LYS A 28 -21.02 -10.02 3.05
CA LYS A 28 -21.15 -11.48 3.04
C LYS A 28 -19.93 -12.18 2.42
N ILE A 29 -19.38 -11.61 1.35
CA ILE A 29 -18.21 -12.14 0.66
C ILE A 29 -16.95 -11.96 1.51
N PHE A 30 -16.75 -10.76 2.09
CA PHE A 30 -15.51 -10.41 2.80
C PHE A 30 -15.54 -10.67 4.31
N LYS A 31 -16.65 -11.15 4.86
CA LYS A 31 -16.81 -11.57 6.27
C LYS A 31 -15.63 -12.39 6.81
N PRO A 32 -15.13 -13.45 6.14
CA PRO A 32 -14.02 -14.25 6.68
C PRO A 32 -12.73 -13.44 6.91
N PHE A 33 -12.51 -12.35 6.17
CA PHE A 33 -11.31 -11.52 6.27
C PHE A 33 -11.37 -10.45 7.35
N THR A 34 -12.54 -10.25 7.99
CA THR A 34 -12.70 -9.27 9.07
C THR A 34 -11.93 -9.65 10.35
N MET A 35 -11.57 -10.92 10.50
CA MET A 35 -10.84 -11.50 11.65
C MET A 35 -11.45 -11.21 13.05
N TYR A 36 -12.63 -10.58 13.14
CA TYR A 36 -13.38 -10.28 14.37
C TYR A 36 -12.51 -9.96 15.60
N THR A 37 -12.49 -10.86 16.58
CA THR A 37 -11.73 -10.74 17.85
C THR A 37 -10.44 -11.55 17.82
N PHE A 38 -10.12 -12.19 16.69
CA PHE A 38 -8.97 -13.07 16.57
C PHE A 38 -7.67 -12.31 16.77
N GLY A 39 -6.88 -12.74 17.76
CA GLY A 39 -5.59 -12.12 18.08
C GLY A 39 -5.65 -10.90 19.01
N ILE A 40 -6.85 -10.41 19.38
CA ILE A 40 -7.03 -9.30 20.32
C ILE A 40 -7.02 -9.81 21.76
N ARG A 41 -6.14 -9.26 22.60
CA ARG A 41 -6.00 -9.61 24.01
C ARG A 41 -6.06 -8.38 24.90
N TYR A 42 -6.80 -8.45 26.00
CA TYR A 42 -6.80 -7.39 27.01
C TYR A 42 -5.62 -7.55 27.97
N ILE A 43 -4.80 -6.52 28.11
CA ILE A 43 -3.69 -6.49 29.06
C ILE A 43 -4.12 -5.71 30.29
N ARG A 44 -4.49 -6.45 31.36
CA ARG A 44 -4.97 -5.87 32.63
C ARG A 44 -4.05 -4.81 33.22
N ARG A 45 -2.72 -5.02 33.16
CA ARG A 45 -1.71 -4.10 33.71
C ARG A 45 -1.69 -2.73 33.03
N ARG A 46 -2.02 -2.66 31.73
CA ARG A 46 -2.04 -1.42 30.93
C ARG A 46 -3.45 -0.88 30.71
N ARG A 47 -4.49 -1.61 31.15
CA ARG A 47 -5.90 -1.33 30.85
C ARG A 47 -6.13 -1.08 29.35
N ASP A 48 -5.47 -1.87 28.50
CA ASP A 48 -5.44 -1.66 27.05
C ASP A 48 -5.60 -2.99 26.29
N HIS A 49 -6.11 -2.92 25.07
CA HIS A 49 -6.24 -4.05 24.15
C HIS A 49 -5.07 -4.09 23.17
N VAL A 50 -4.43 -5.24 23.07
CA VAL A 50 -3.35 -5.48 22.12
C VAL A 50 -3.79 -6.49 21.08
N ASP A 51 -3.71 -6.08 19.82
CA ASP A 51 -3.93 -6.94 18.67
C ASP A 51 -2.62 -7.61 18.24
N THR A 52 -2.41 -8.82 18.73
CA THR A 52 -1.17 -9.57 18.48
C THR A 52 -1.05 -10.14 17.07
N PHE A 53 -2.18 -10.41 16.41
CA PHE A 53 -2.16 -10.90 15.03
C PHE A 53 -1.84 -9.79 14.04
N THR A 54 -2.50 -8.64 14.17
CA THR A 54 -2.20 -7.48 13.31
C THR A 54 -0.79 -6.96 13.56
N ASN A 55 -0.30 -6.96 14.80
CA ASN A 55 1.10 -6.61 15.09
C ASN A 55 2.09 -7.58 14.42
N PHE A 56 1.77 -8.87 14.33
CA PHE A 56 2.58 -9.84 13.60
C PHE A 56 2.58 -9.57 12.09
N MET A 57 1.42 -9.28 11.49
CA MET A 57 1.33 -8.88 10.08
C MET A 57 2.09 -7.58 9.79
N LEU A 58 2.03 -6.60 10.71
CA LEU A 58 2.81 -5.37 10.63
C LEU A 58 4.31 -5.68 10.66
N PHE A 59 4.76 -6.52 11.58
CA PHE A 59 6.15 -6.96 11.63
C PHE A 59 6.60 -7.59 10.31
N PHE A 60 5.80 -8.49 9.74
CA PHE A 60 6.09 -9.10 8.44
C PHE A 60 6.19 -8.07 7.31
N SER A 61 5.30 -7.07 7.31
CA SER A 61 5.32 -6.01 6.31
C SER A 61 6.56 -5.11 6.43
N VAL A 62 7.00 -4.79 7.66
CA VAL A 62 8.26 -4.06 7.90
C VAL A 62 9.44 -4.89 7.41
N LEU A 63 9.49 -6.16 7.80
CA LEU A 63 10.57 -7.08 7.43
C LEU A 63 10.70 -7.14 5.91
N PHE A 64 9.57 -7.31 5.20
CA PHE A 64 9.55 -7.31 3.74
C PHE A 64 10.15 -6.04 3.15
N CYS A 65 9.74 -4.86 3.63
CA CYS A 65 10.26 -3.57 3.13
C CYS A 65 11.77 -3.39 3.33
N LEU A 66 12.37 -4.05 4.33
CA LEU A 66 13.80 -3.98 4.58
C LEU A 66 14.62 -4.93 3.68
N ILE A 67 14.05 -6.10 3.34
CA ILE A 67 14.81 -7.19 2.69
C ILE A 67 14.35 -7.52 1.26
N TYR A 68 13.34 -6.83 0.72
CA TYR A 68 12.72 -7.19 -0.56
C TYR A 68 13.71 -7.29 -1.72
N TRP A 69 14.76 -6.46 -1.73
CA TRP A 69 15.76 -6.39 -2.79
C TRP A 69 16.69 -7.62 -2.81
N ILE A 70 16.71 -8.42 -1.73
CA ILE A 70 17.44 -9.70 -1.65
C ILE A 70 16.54 -10.87 -2.08
N LEU A 71 15.22 -10.72 -1.93
CA LEU A 71 14.28 -11.82 -2.11
C LEU A 71 14.08 -12.14 -3.61
N PRO A 72 14.23 -13.40 -4.03
CA PRO A 72 13.80 -13.82 -5.36
C PRO A 72 12.28 -13.70 -5.47
N PHE A 73 11.79 -13.31 -6.64
CA PHE A 73 10.36 -13.14 -6.92
C PHE A 73 9.63 -12.20 -5.94
N TYR A 74 10.33 -11.21 -5.37
CA TYR A 74 9.75 -10.28 -4.40
C TYR A 74 8.46 -9.61 -4.91
N GLN A 75 8.31 -9.38 -6.22
CA GLN A 75 7.11 -8.79 -6.81
C GLN A 75 5.86 -9.64 -6.58
N ILE A 76 5.96 -10.96 -6.78
CA ILE A 76 4.86 -11.90 -6.59
C ILE A 76 4.52 -11.99 -5.11
N LEU A 77 5.54 -12.15 -4.26
CA LEU A 77 5.37 -12.20 -2.81
C LEU A 77 4.70 -10.92 -2.28
N TYR A 78 5.14 -9.76 -2.77
CA TYR A 78 4.57 -8.48 -2.42
C TYR A 78 3.13 -8.34 -2.92
N GLY A 79 2.86 -8.70 -4.17
CA GLY A 79 1.51 -8.65 -4.75
C GLY A 79 0.52 -9.51 -3.96
N LEU A 80 0.91 -10.73 -3.61
CA LEU A 80 0.11 -11.62 -2.76
C LEU A 80 -0.12 -11.02 -1.36
N TRP A 81 0.93 -10.45 -0.76
CA TRP A 81 0.85 -9.83 0.56
C TRP A 81 -0.03 -8.56 0.56
N LEU A 82 0.13 -7.69 -0.43
CA LEU A 82 -0.70 -6.50 -0.62
C LEU A 82 -2.18 -6.89 -0.85
N PHE A 83 -2.43 -7.92 -1.66
CA PHE A 83 -3.78 -8.44 -1.87
C PHE A 83 -4.39 -8.97 -0.57
N PHE A 84 -3.65 -9.77 0.19
CA PHE A 84 -4.12 -10.31 1.47
C PHE A 84 -4.44 -9.20 2.49
N THR A 85 -3.54 -8.22 2.65
CA THR A 85 -3.76 -7.08 3.56
C THR A 85 -4.93 -6.19 3.11
N PHE A 86 -5.13 -6.06 1.80
CA PHE A 86 -6.32 -5.42 1.24
C PHE A 86 -7.60 -6.18 1.60
N LEU A 87 -7.66 -7.50 1.42
CA LEU A 87 -8.84 -8.29 1.78
C LEU A 87 -9.23 -8.10 3.25
N CYS A 88 -8.25 -8.08 4.16
CA CYS A 88 -8.47 -7.82 5.58
C CYS A 88 -9.06 -6.42 5.83
N THR A 89 -8.44 -5.39 5.26
CA THR A 89 -8.86 -3.99 5.44
C THR A 89 -10.20 -3.69 4.78
N PHE A 90 -10.46 -4.27 3.61
CA PHE A 90 -11.70 -4.15 2.87
C PHE A 90 -12.84 -4.89 3.57
N GLY A 91 -12.60 -6.08 4.13
CA GLY A 91 -13.57 -6.78 4.97
C GLY A 91 -13.99 -5.94 6.17
N GLN A 92 -13.03 -5.35 6.86
CA GLN A 92 -13.30 -4.45 8.00
C GLN A 92 -14.06 -3.19 7.56
N ALA A 93 -13.73 -2.60 6.41
CA ALA A 93 -14.47 -1.47 5.84
C ALA A 93 -15.92 -1.83 5.52
N CYS A 94 -16.18 -3.02 4.97
CA CYS A 94 -17.54 -3.51 4.72
C CYS A 94 -18.34 -3.68 6.02
N LYS A 95 -17.69 -4.17 7.09
CA LYS A 95 -18.33 -4.30 8.43
C LYS A 95 -18.73 -2.93 8.97
N VAL A 96 -17.85 -1.94 8.92
CA VAL A 96 -18.14 -0.57 9.39
C VAL A 96 -19.24 0.08 8.55
N ALA A 97 -19.18 -0.09 7.23
CA ALA A 97 -20.16 0.45 6.29
C ALA A 97 -21.60 -0.11 6.46
N LEU A 98 -21.77 -1.23 7.18
CA LEU A 98 -23.10 -1.75 7.51
C LEU A 98 -23.80 -0.99 8.64
N ASN A 99 -23.01 -0.44 9.57
CA ASN A 99 -23.53 0.20 10.77
C ASN A 99 -23.67 1.72 10.62
N GLU A 100 -23.00 2.31 9.64
CA GLU A 100 -22.98 3.75 9.38
C GLU A 100 -24.02 4.21 8.34
N LYS A 101 -24.21 5.52 8.23
CA LYS A 101 -25.02 6.12 7.15
C LYS A 101 -24.57 5.61 5.78
N THR A 102 -25.53 5.33 4.90
CA THR A 102 -25.31 4.72 3.58
C THR A 102 -24.25 5.42 2.74
N LEU A 103 -24.13 6.76 2.81
CA LEU A 103 -23.14 7.52 2.06
C LEU A 103 -21.73 7.42 2.69
N ALA A 104 -21.62 7.55 4.01
CA ALA A 104 -20.33 7.46 4.71
C ALA A 104 -19.68 6.10 4.48
N GLY A 105 -20.45 5.00 4.63
CA GLY A 105 -19.96 3.64 4.38
C GLY A 105 -19.46 3.44 2.95
N LYS A 106 -20.13 4.00 1.95
CA LYS A 106 -19.69 3.94 0.54
C LYS A 106 -18.37 4.68 0.30
N VAL A 107 -18.19 5.84 0.94
CA VAL A 107 -16.92 6.60 0.85
C VAL A 107 -15.77 5.80 1.46
N VAL A 108 -15.98 5.09 2.58
CA VAL A 108 -14.95 4.23 3.18
C VAL A 108 -14.54 3.11 2.24
N ILE A 109 -15.53 2.40 1.70
CA ILE A 109 -15.29 1.29 0.77
C ILE A 109 -14.52 1.77 -0.46
N TYR A 110 -14.94 2.88 -1.05
CA TYR A 110 -14.25 3.48 -2.20
C TYR A 110 -12.84 3.94 -1.86
N GLY A 111 -12.66 4.52 -0.68
CA GLY A 111 -11.37 4.99 -0.19
C GLY A 111 -10.34 3.88 -0.02
N VAL A 112 -10.73 2.76 0.61
CA VAL A 112 -9.87 1.57 0.74
C VAL A 112 -9.56 0.95 -0.63
N TYR A 113 -10.53 0.93 -1.53
CA TYR A 113 -10.32 0.50 -2.92
C TYR A 113 -9.30 1.39 -3.65
N LEU A 114 -9.44 2.72 -3.57
CA LEU A 114 -8.52 3.66 -4.21
C LEU A 114 -7.09 3.45 -3.74
N MET A 115 -6.92 3.32 -2.42
CA MET A 115 -5.62 3.05 -1.82
C MET A 115 -4.97 1.77 -2.36
N PHE A 116 -5.75 0.71 -2.50
CA PHE A 116 -5.26 -0.54 -3.07
C PHE A 116 -4.91 -0.42 -4.56
N SER A 117 -5.76 0.24 -5.34
CA SER A 117 -5.54 0.43 -6.79
C SER A 117 -4.28 1.26 -7.06
N PHE A 118 -4.13 2.42 -6.41
CA PHE A 118 -2.91 3.22 -6.48
C PHE A 118 -1.71 2.47 -5.91
N GLY A 119 -1.94 1.65 -4.88
CA GLY A 119 -0.99 0.71 -4.33
C GLY A 119 -0.37 -0.17 -5.40
N ILE A 120 -1.19 -1.00 -6.03
CA ILE A 120 -0.79 -1.92 -7.11
C ILE A 120 -0.14 -1.17 -8.26
N ILE A 121 -0.78 -0.11 -8.75
CA ILE A 121 -0.31 0.65 -9.92
C ILE A 121 1.11 1.18 -9.69
N SER A 122 1.37 1.70 -8.50
CA SER A 122 2.68 2.25 -8.15
C SER A 122 3.72 1.16 -7.89
N THR A 123 3.35 0.08 -7.21
CA THR A 123 4.29 -0.97 -6.79
C THR A 123 4.64 -1.92 -7.92
N MET A 124 3.71 -2.15 -8.84
CA MET A 124 3.88 -3.07 -9.98
C MET A 124 4.57 -2.41 -11.18
N GLY A 125 5.09 -1.20 -11.01
CA GLY A 125 5.86 -0.51 -12.04
C GLY A 125 5.03 -0.08 -13.26
N LEU A 126 3.70 -0.01 -13.14
CA LEU A 126 2.83 0.44 -14.24
C LEU A 126 3.01 1.93 -14.55
N LEU A 127 3.51 2.72 -13.59
CA LEU A 127 3.79 4.15 -13.77
C LEU A 127 5.18 4.44 -14.34
N ASN A 128 6.12 3.50 -14.24
CA ASN A 128 7.52 3.67 -14.65
C ASN A 128 7.98 2.60 -15.66
N ASN A 129 7.03 1.97 -16.36
CA ASN A 129 7.26 0.93 -17.36
C ASN A 129 8.10 -0.27 -16.88
N GLY A 130 8.02 -0.58 -15.57
CA GLY A 130 8.76 -1.69 -14.96
C GLY A 130 10.27 -1.46 -14.83
N GLU A 131 10.76 -0.24 -15.07
CA GLU A 131 12.19 0.06 -14.95
C GLU A 131 12.70 -0.10 -13.53
N SER A 132 11.88 0.21 -12.50
CA SER A 132 12.27 0.00 -11.10
C SER A 132 12.77 -1.41 -10.84
N PHE A 133 12.16 -2.40 -11.50
CA PHE A 133 12.51 -3.80 -11.32
C PHE A 133 13.90 -4.13 -11.84
N ARG A 134 14.29 -3.52 -12.96
CA ARG A 134 15.64 -3.67 -13.52
C ARG A 134 16.67 -3.11 -12.54
N TYR A 135 16.46 -1.90 -12.04
CA TYR A 135 17.39 -1.27 -11.09
C TYR A 135 17.49 -2.00 -9.74
N ILE A 136 16.39 -2.59 -9.25
CA ILE A 136 16.39 -3.41 -8.03
C ILE A 136 17.21 -4.69 -8.25
N SER A 137 17.03 -5.36 -9.39
CA SER A 137 17.81 -6.56 -9.72
C SER A 137 19.31 -6.26 -9.88
N GLN A 138 19.63 -5.10 -10.49
CA GLN A 138 21.00 -4.63 -10.61
C GLN A 138 21.60 -4.30 -9.24
N PHE A 139 20.86 -3.64 -8.36
CA PHE A 139 21.31 -3.36 -7.00
C PHE A 139 21.65 -4.64 -6.23
N ALA A 140 20.80 -5.67 -6.31
CA ALA A 140 21.06 -6.95 -5.67
C ALA A 140 22.39 -7.56 -6.16
N HIS A 141 22.61 -7.57 -7.47
CA HIS A 141 23.87 -8.05 -8.07
C HIS A 141 25.09 -7.22 -7.63
N ASP A 142 24.95 -5.90 -7.55
CA ASP A 142 26.02 -5.00 -7.12
C ASP A 142 26.34 -5.13 -5.62
N VAL A 143 25.36 -5.52 -4.80
CA VAL A 143 25.58 -5.91 -3.39
C VAL A 143 26.38 -7.22 -3.31
N PHE A 144 26.00 -8.24 -4.08
CA PHE A 144 26.72 -9.53 -4.09
C PHE A 144 28.15 -9.42 -4.65
N SER A 145 28.40 -8.46 -5.53
CA SER A 145 29.73 -8.18 -6.08
C SER A 145 30.55 -7.16 -5.27
N LEU A 146 30.07 -6.77 -4.07
CA LEU A 146 30.74 -5.87 -3.12
C LEU A 146 31.07 -4.46 -3.67
N LYS A 147 30.48 -4.06 -4.80
CA LYS A 147 30.69 -2.72 -5.40
C LYS A 147 30.16 -1.58 -4.52
N ILE A 148 29.15 -1.89 -3.69
CA ILE A 148 28.55 -0.96 -2.71
C ILE A 148 29.54 -0.46 -1.65
N THR A 149 30.68 -1.13 -1.47
CA THR A 149 31.71 -0.69 -0.50
C THR A 149 32.40 0.60 -0.92
N ASN A 150 32.34 0.94 -2.21
CA ASN A 150 32.89 2.17 -2.73
C ASN A 150 31.87 3.32 -2.64
N VAL A 151 32.23 4.40 -1.93
CA VAL A 151 31.38 5.58 -1.78
C VAL A 151 30.99 6.20 -3.13
N TYR A 152 31.87 6.14 -4.15
CA TYR A 152 31.58 6.65 -5.48
C TYR A 152 30.41 5.93 -6.17
N TYR A 153 30.09 4.70 -5.78
CA TYR A 153 28.96 3.94 -6.31
C TYR A 153 27.64 4.69 -6.09
N TYR A 154 27.44 5.31 -4.92
CA TYR A 154 26.19 5.99 -4.57
C TYR A 154 25.97 7.29 -5.35
N PHE A 155 27.04 7.92 -5.83
CA PHE A 155 26.96 9.15 -6.63
C PHE A 155 26.84 8.88 -8.13
N THR A 156 27.25 7.69 -8.58
CA THR A 156 27.28 7.33 -10.01
C THR A 156 26.13 6.41 -10.41
N ASN A 157 25.67 5.53 -9.52
CA ASN A 157 24.59 4.59 -9.81
C ASN A 157 23.27 4.99 -9.14
N PRO A 158 22.16 5.06 -9.89
CA PRO A 158 20.83 5.42 -9.38
C PRO A 158 20.16 4.30 -8.57
N THR A 159 20.73 3.08 -8.63
CA THR A 159 20.15 1.83 -8.14
C THR A 159 19.79 1.89 -6.66
N PHE A 160 20.67 2.44 -5.82
CA PHE A 160 20.42 2.60 -4.38
C PHE A 160 19.24 3.54 -4.13
N THR A 161 19.22 4.70 -4.77
CA THR A 161 18.14 5.70 -4.60
C THR A 161 16.79 5.14 -5.05
N ILE A 162 16.78 4.38 -6.14
CA ILE A 162 15.57 3.69 -6.64
C ILE A 162 15.11 2.61 -5.66
N VAL A 163 16.01 1.85 -5.05
CA VAL A 163 15.68 0.85 -4.02
C VAL A 163 15.10 1.52 -2.78
N VAL A 164 15.65 2.65 -2.33
CA VAL A 164 15.07 3.39 -1.21
C VAL A 164 13.68 3.92 -1.57
N LEU A 165 13.53 4.51 -2.76
CA LEU A 165 12.26 5.04 -3.25
C LEU A 165 11.18 3.95 -3.34
N GLN A 166 11.50 2.80 -3.93
CA GLN A 166 10.59 1.67 -4.02
C GLN A 166 10.27 1.09 -2.63
N GLY A 167 11.22 1.10 -1.70
CA GLY A 167 11.01 0.72 -0.31
C GLY A 167 9.91 1.54 0.36
N PHE A 168 9.88 2.86 0.13
CA PHE A 168 8.78 3.72 0.62
C PHE A 168 7.43 3.35 0.02
N ILE A 169 7.38 3.03 -1.28
CA ILE A 169 6.14 2.58 -1.93
C ILE A 169 5.69 1.25 -1.32
N PHE A 170 6.61 0.33 -1.00
CA PHE A 170 6.26 -0.96 -0.41
C PHE A 170 5.66 -0.91 0.99
N MET A 171 5.67 0.26 1.66
CA MET A 171 5.06 0.43 2.99
C MET A 171 3.51 0.47 2.97
N ILE A 172 2.83 0.37 1.82
CA ILE A 172 1.35 0.41 1.76
C ILE A 172 0.67 -0.64 2.65
N PRO A 173 1.07 -1.93 2.67
CA PRO A 173 0.45 -2.93 3.51
C PRO A 173 0.56 -2.56 4.99
N LEU A 174 1.66 -1.91 5.40
CA LEU A 174 1.81 -1.38 6.75
C LEU A 174 0.78 -0.31 7.03
N TYR A 175 0.62 0.65 6.12
CA TYR A 175 -0.38 1.70 6.29
C TYR A 175 -1.80 1.12 6.34
N CYS A 176 -2.16 0.21 5.43
CA CYS A 176 -3.47 -0.43 5.42
C CYS A 176 -3.73 -1.17 6.74
N LEU A 177 -2.80 -2.02 7.19
CA LEU A 177 -2.95 -2.73 8.46
C LEU A 177 -2.97 -1.78 9.67
N TRP A 178 -2.10 -0.78 9.70
CA TRP A 178 -1.95 0.11 10.86
C TRP A 178 -3.09 1.12 10.99
N ALA A 179 -3.48 1.76 9.89
CA ALA A 179 -4.46 2.84 9.87
C ALA A 179 -5.89 2.30 9.79
N GLN A 180 -6.09 1.16 9.14
CA GLN A 180 -7.43 0.68 8.78
C GLN A 180 -7.82 -0.66 9.42
N PHE A 181 -6.87 -1.50 9.82
CA PHE A 181 -7.21 -2.83 10.36
C PHE A 181 -6.98 -2.95 11.88
N LYS A 182 -5.89 -2.37 12.39
CA LYS A 182 -5.51 -2.47 13.80
C LYS A 182 -6.62 -1.94 14.71
N TYR A 183 -6.94 -2.77 15.71
CA TYR A 183 -8.02 -2.64 16.70
C TYR A 183 -8.77 -1.30 16.74
N MET A 184 -10.06 -1.35 16.39
CA MET A 184 -11.06 -0.26 16.48
C MET A 184 -10.72 1.06 15.78
N ARG A 185 -9.54 1.23 15.17
CA ARG A 185 -9.15 2.49 14.51
C ARG A 185 -10.04 2.83 13.33
N LEU A 186 -10.50 1.82 12.59
CA LEU A 186 -11.48 2.06 11.54
C LEU A 186 -12.74 2.64 12.20
N GLU A 187 -13.39 1.87 13.07
CA GLU A 187 -14.63 2.26 13.79
C GLU A 187 -14.55 3.65 14.48
N GLU A 188 -13.39 4.05 15.02
CA GLU A 188 -13.17 5.38 15.63
C GLU A 188 -12.96 6.50 14.60
N THR A 189 -12.25 6.24 13.50
CA THR A 189 -11.92 7.26 12.48
C THR A 189 -13.12 7.64 11.60
N TYR A 190 -14.17 6.81 11.54
CA TYR A 190 -15.34 7.03 10.65
C TYR A 190 -16.60 7.53 11.33
N LYS A 191 -16.56 7.83 12.65
CA LYS A 191 -17.62 8.64 13.25
C LYS A 191 -17.77 9.91 12.38
N ALA A 192 -18.99 10.24 11.98
CA ALA A 192 -19.29 11.24 10.94
C ALA A 192 -18.55 12.59 11.08
N GLN A 193 -18.11 12.95 12.28
CA GLN A 193 -17.25 14.10 12.58
C GLN A 193 -15.88 14.09 11.90
N TRP A 194 -15.33 12.92 11.58
CA TRP A 194 -13.94 12.75 11.08
C TRP A 194 -13.84 12.28 9.62
N LEU A 195 -14.98 12.08 8.93
CA LEU A 195 -15.02 11.59 7.54
C LEU A 195 -14.21 12.48 6.57
N VAL A 196 -14.26 13.80 6.75
CA VAL A 196 -13.48 14.75 5.93
C VAL A 196 -11.98 14.50 6.10
N THR A 197 -11.51 14.33 7.34
CA THR A 197 -10.10 14.04 7.62
C THR A 197 -9.66 12.69 7.05
N TYR A 198 -10.57 11.71 6.99
CA TYR A 198 -10.31 10.45 6.31
C TYR A 198 -10.12 10.63 4.80
N CYS A 199 -11.01 11.37 4.13
CA CYS A 199 -10.87 11.65 2.70
C CYS A 199 -9.54 12.34 2.39
N PHE A 200 -9.15 13.34 3.18
CA PHE A 200 -7.85 13.99 3.06
C PHE A 200 -6.69 13.01 3.22
N LYS A 201 -6.74 12.11 4.20
CA LYS A 201 -5.70 11.08 4.38
C LYS A 201 -5.56 10.16 3.18
N ILE A 202 -6.67 9.69 2.59
CA ILE A 202 -6.59 8.83 1.40
C ILE A 202 -6.05 9.59 0.21
N LEU A 203 -6.59 10.78 -0.07
CA LEU A 203 -6.14 11.59 -1.19
C LEU A 203 -4.65 11.89 -1.06
N PHE A 204 -4.19 12.20 0.16
CA PHE A 204 -2.77 12.37 0.45
C PHE A 204 -1.96 11.12 0.16
N VAL A 205 -2.40 9.94 0.61
CA VAL A 205 -1.70 8.67 0.31
C VAL A 205 -1.67 8.42 -1.19
N CYS A 206 -2.81 8.48 -1.90
CA CYS A 206 -2.86 8.27 -3.35
C CYS A 206 -1.99 9.28 -4.12
N ALA A 207 -1.98 10.55 -3.73
CA ALA A 207 -1.13 11.56 -4.32
C ALA A 207 0.35 11.28 -4.04
N PHE A 208 0.71 10.95 -2.81
CA PHE A 208 2.08 10.58 -2.42
C PHE A 208 2.59 9.39 -3.23
N MET A 209 1.75 8.36 -3.40
CA MET A 209 2.03 7.18 -4.22
C MET A 209 2.33 7.54 -5.68
N PHE A 210 1.45 8.34 -6.29
CA PHE A 210 1.62 8.78 -7.67
C PHE A 210 2.87 9.66 -7.85
N LEU A 211 3.07 10.63 -6.95
CA LEU A 211 4.20 11.55 -6.99
C LEU A 211 5.53 10.80 -6.90
N ILE A 212 5.66 9.88 -5.94
CA ILE A 212 6.88 9.10 -5.78
C ILE A 212 7.10 8.14 -6.94
N SER A 213 6.06 7.42 -7.37
CA SER A 213 6.20 6.38 -8.38
C SER A 213 6.44 6.92 -9.79
N TYR A 214 5.85 8.08 -10.13
CA TYR A 214 6.06 8.71 -11.43
C TYR A 214 7.17 9.77 -11.38
N PHE A 215 6.93 10.87 -10.67
CA PHE A 215 7.87 12.00 -10.64
C PHE A 215 9.16 11.69 -9.89
N GLY A 216 9.11 10.86 -8.84
CA GLY A 216 10.31 10.44 -8.13
C GLY A 216 11.27 9.66 -9.02
N PHE A 217 10.74 8.78 -9.88
CA PHE A 217 11.55 8.03 -10.85
C PHE A 217 12.11 8.91 -11.96
N GLU A 218 11.28 9.75 -12.57
CA GLU A 218 11.74 10.71 -13.59
C GLU A 218 12.78 11.69 -13.04
N GLY A 219 12.60 12.16 -11.81
CA GLY A 219 13.57 13.01 -11.13
C GLY A 219 14.93 12.33 -10.94
N ILE A 220 14.95 11.06 -10.55
CA ILE A 220 16.20 10.29 -10.43
C ILE A 220 16.89 10.16 -11.79
N LYS A 221 16.16 9.90 -12.87
CA LYS A 221 16.74 9.80 -14.22
C LYS A 221 17.47 11.08 -14.62
N ILE A 222 16.84 12.24 -14.37
CA ILE A 222 17.43 13.55 -14.67
C ILE A 222 18.71 13.77 -13.86
N VAL A 223 18.68 13.49 -12.56
CA VAL A 223 19.83 13.71 -11.66
C VAL A 223 21.03 12.85 -12.05
N PHE A 224 20.80 11.58 -12.41
CA PHE A 224 21.86 10.64 -12.77
C PHE A 224 22.19 10.63 -14.27
N GLN A 225 21.63 11.56 -15.06
CA GLN A 225 21.82 11.65 -16.52
C GLN A 225 21.64 10.29 -17.22
N ILE A 226 20.65 9.52 -16.76
CA ILE A 226 20.32 8.24 -17.37
C ILE A 226 19.66 8.57 -18.71
N ASN A 227 20.44 8.57 -19.78
CA ASN A 227 19.90 8.69 -21.12
C ASN A 227 18.97 7.51 -21.36
N THR A 228 17.68 7.80 -21.43
CA THR A 228 16.70 6.90 -22.03
C THR A 228 17.07 6.75 -23.50
N ILE A 229 17.76 5.66 -23.84
CA ILE A 229 17.86 5.20 -25.23
C ILE A 229 16.51 4.59 -25.61
#